data_AF-A0A2V3XWY8-F1
#
_entry.id   AF-A0A2V3XWY8-F1
#
_cell.length_a   1.000
_cell.length_b   1.000
_cell.length_c   1.000
_cell.angle_alpha   90.00
_cell.angle_beta   90.00
_cell.angle_gamma   90.00
#
_symmetry.space_group_name_H-M   'P 1'
#
loop_
_entity.id
_entity.type
_entity.pdbx_description
1 polymer ?
#
loop_
_entity_poly.entity_id
_entity_poly.type
_entity_poly.pdbx_seq_one_letter_code
_entity_poly.pdbx_strand_id
1 'polypeptide(L)'
;MVENADLTCNLVYDYYETRILMGACRYGENLPAIPRIGGSFQMAPRTVRAALSRLEKNGYIEVSPRKTAKVIYQASSDQIKENAALYFMPRCSGITDFCQAGKLLIEPVWEYTQKSYDKESWDRLKENMAKLKNVDLSISTRMHIQVFSHLGNKLILNFYWELLRYIRFPYLANHGLHEERDRELLADGKEQELEFMNAAFEGDFAACISQLLAFCAEMDGEYGRKEKVPFYWNIYWQRPQLCYTMASRIITEIIKGTYPVGGTLPSMPVMSKQLNVSYHTLRRTLCILDSLSVIRLHQGKVSEVCEDIEQIDFQCLEVKEGFRLYRESLQFMALTVRPVFLYTLEHVEKEDLEKLRHGFIQLLNENQSERCFKLALDFIVERCPSAAVRECYTRLSEFLVWGYPFALYRIRKQHLHEEYTQMVRKSAELLENDDWEGYADSWKALMEYEQKRAEKILADYQEQGRMVP
;
A
#
# COMPACT_ATOMS: atom_id res chain seq x y z
N MET A 1 -21.22 -11.34 -4.45
CA MET A 1 -20.90 -9.96 -4.87
C MET A 1 -21.10 -9.06 -3.65
N VAL A 2 -20.01 -8.66 -3.00
CA VAL A 2 -20.06 -7.69 -1.89
C VAL A 2 -20.28 -6.30 -2.49
N GLU A 3 -21.17 -5.50 -1.90
CA GLU A 3 -21.48 -4.16 -2.42
C GLU A 3 -20.30 -3.21 -2.16
N ASN A 4 -20.08 -2.31 -3.12
CA ASN A 4 -18.87 -1.50 -3.20
C ASN A 4 -18.71 -0.45 -2.07
N ALA A 5 -19.76 -0.24 -1.27
CA ALA A 5 -19.72 0.58 -0.06
C ALA A 5 -19.15 -0.17 1.16
N ASP A 6 -19.08 -1.51 1.12
CA ASP A 6 -18.63 -2.34 2.23
C ASP A 6 -17.11 -2.32 2.42
N LEU A 7 -16.34 -2.01 1.37
CA LEU A 7 -14.88 -2.13 1.38
C LEU A 7 -14.19 -1.05 2.23
N THR A 8 -14.71 0.17 2.24
CA THR A 8 -14.10 1.29 3.00
C THR A 8 -14.36 1.19 4.51
N CYS A 9 -15.36 0.41 4.93
CA CYS A 9 -15.70 0.21 6.34
C CYS A 9 -15.02 -1.01 6.97
N ASN A 10 -14.26 -1.78 6.17
CA ASN A 10 -13.66 -3.04 6.59
C ASN A 10 -12.70 -2.91 7.77
N LEU A 11 -11.95 -1.83 7.91
CA LEU A 11 -11.00 -1.68 9.03
C LEU A 11 -11.73 -1.67 10.37
N VAL A 12 -12.78 -0.85 10.48
CA VAL A 12 -13.61 -0.75 11.70
C VAL A 12 -14.40 -2.04 11.93
N TYR A 13 -14.94 -2.62 10.86
CA TYR A 13 -15.65 -3.90 10.92
C TYR A 13 -14.72 -5.02 11.43
N ASP A 14 -13.56 -5.22 10.80
CA ASP A 14 -12.59 -6.26 11.16
C ASP A 14 -12.04 -6.05 12.57
N TYR A 15 -11.81 -4.80 12.97
CA TYR A 15 -11.40 -4.46 14.33
C TYR A 15 -12.39 -4.95 15.38
N TYR A 16 -13.66 -4.56 15.26
CA TYR A 16 -14.68 -4.95 16.23
C TYR A 16 -15.10 -6.41 16.10
N GLU A 17 -15.17 -6.97 14.90
CA GLU A 17 -15.41 -8.40 14.68
C GLU A 17 -14.36 -9.22 15.43
N THR A 18 -13.09 -8.87 15.29
CA THR A 18 -11.98 -9.57 15.96
C THR A 18 -12.10 -9.47 17.46
N ARG A 19 -12.33 -8.27 18.00
CA ARG A 19 -12.47 -8.08 19.46
C ARG A 19 -13.66 -8.84 20.02
N ILE A 20 -14.77 -8.91 19.29
CA ILE A 20 -15.96 -9.65 19.72
C ILE A 20 -15.73 -11.16 19.64
N LEU A 21 -15.25 -11.68 18.49
CA LEU A 21 -15.06 -13.11 18.28
C LEU A 21 -13.96 -13.71 19.16
N MET A 22 -12.94 -12.92 19.51
CA MET A 22 -11.80 -13.35 20.32
C MET A 22 -11.91 -12.89 21.79
N GLY A 23 -13.07 -12.39 22.21
CA GLY A 23 -13.39 -12.18 23.63
C GLY A 23 -12.81 -10.91 24.28
N ALA A 24 -12.23 -10.00 23.50
CA ALA A 24 -11.79 -8.68 23.98
C ALA A 24 -12.95 -7.69 24.18
N CYS A 25 -14.07 -7.88 23.48
CA CYS A 25 -15.35 -7.21 23.75
C CYS A 25 -16.40 -8.26 24.15
N ARG A 26 -16.97 -8.14 25.35
CA ARG A 26 -17.86 -9.15 25.93
C ARG A 26 -19.34 -8.78 25.76
N TYR A 27 -20.19 -9.81 25.85
CA TYR A 27 -21.64 -9.65 25.86
C TYR A 27 -22.07 -8.58 26.87
N GLY A 28 -22.90 -7.65 26.44
CA GLY A 28 -23.43 -6.58 27.28
C GLY A 28 -22.62 -5.28 27.26
N GLU A 29 -21.36 -5.31 26.79
CA GLU A 29 -20.53 -4.12 26.68
C GLU A 29 -21.02 -3.19 25.56
N ASN A 30 -20.77 -1.88 25.74
CA ASN A 30 -21.12 -0.86 24.76
C ASN A 30 -19.89 -0.48 23.94
N LEU A 31 -20.01 -0.47 22.61
CA LEU A 31 -19.00 0.08 21.73
C LEU A 31 -18.93 1.62 21.84
N PRO A 32 -17.77 2.24 21.59
CA PRO A 32 -17.65 3.70 21.54
C PRO A 32 -18.63 4.38 20.55
N ALA A 33 -18.97 5.64 20.81
CA ALA A 33 -19.82 6.42 19.92
C ALA A 33 -19.15 6.65 18.54
N ILE A 34 -19.96 6.75 17.48
CA ILE A 34 -19.49 6.94 16.08
C ILE A 34 -18.43 8.05 15.93
N PRO A 35 -18.57 9.25 16.51
CA PRO A 35 -17.54 10.29 16.38
C PRO A 35 -16.18 9.87 16.98
N ARG A 36 -16.20 9.07 18.05
CA ARG A 36 -14.96 8.56 18.67
C ARG A 36 -14.29 7.51 17.81
N ILE A 37 -15.06 6.56 17.28
CA ILE A 37 -14.54 5.55 16.35
C ILE A 37 -13.95 6.26 15.11
N GLY A 38 -14.68 7.22 14.54
CA GLY A 38 -14.22 7.99 13.40
C GLY A 38 -12.91 8.74 13.66
N GLY A 39 -12.77 9.37 14.83
CA GLY A 39 -11.54 10.05 15.23
C GLY A 39 -10.33 9.12 15.37
N SER A 40 -10.51 7.91 15.92
CA SER A 40 -9.40 6.97 16.12
C SER A 40 -8.91 6.32 14.83
N PHE A 41 -9.81 6.04 13.88
CA PHE A 41 -9.46 5.43 12.60
C PHE A 41 -9.28 6.43 11.45
N GLN A 42 -9.42 7.73 11.70
CA GLN A 42 -9.44 8.79 10.67
C GLN A 42 -10.50 8.52 9.58
N MET A 43 -11.69 8.08 10.01
CA MET A 43 -12.79 7.71 9.12
C MET A 43 -14.01 8.60 9.27
N ALA A 44 -14.68 8.86 8.15
CA ALA A 44 -15.92 9.62 8.16
C ALA A 44 -17.03 8.89 8.93
N PRO A 45 -17.93 9.60 9.63
CA PRO A 45 -19.04 8.99 10.38
C PRO A 45 -19.93 8.06 9.55
N ARG A 46 -20.07 8.31 8.24
CA ARG A 46 -20.82 7.43 7.33
C ARG A 46 -20.15 6.05 7.20
N THR A 47 -18.83 6.00 7.08
CA THR A 47 -18.05 4.76 6.99
C THR A 47 -18.16 3.95 8.27
N VAL A 48 -18.08 4.60 9.42
CA VAL A 48 -18.27 3.93 10.73
C VAL A 48 -19.68 3.35 10.85
N ARG A 49 -20.73 4.09 10.43
CA ARG A 49 -22.11 3.57 10.43
C ARG A 49 -22.26 2.34 9.55
N ALA A 50 -21.62 2.32 8.38
CA ALA A 50 -21.63 1.16 7.50
C ALA A 50 -20.99 -0.06 8.17
N ALA A 51 -19.85 0.11 8.84
CA ALA A 51 -19.21 -0.97 9.61
C ALA A 51 -20.12 -1.52 10.71
N LEU A 52 -20.73 -0.63 11.51
CA LEU A 52 -21.65 -1.03 12.58
C LEU A 52 -22.91 -1.73 12.03
N SER A 53 -23.45 -1.26 10.90
CA SER A 53 -24.61 -1.89 10.25
C SER A 53 -24.28 -3.32 9.79
N ARG A 54 -23.05 -3.54 9.32
CA ARG A 54 -22.59 -4.88 8.92
C ARG A 54 -22.35 -5.80 10.12
N LEU A 55 -21.82 -5.28 11.23
CA LEU A 55 -21.69 -6.03 12.48
C LEU A 55 -23.06 -6.44 13.04
N GLU A 56 -24.04 -5.54 12.96
CA GLU A 56 -25.43 -5.81 13.38
C GLU A 56 -26.09 -6.87 12.48
N LYS A 57 -25.96 -6.73 11.16
CA LYS A 57 -26.46 -7.72 10.20
C LYS A 57 -25.87 -9.11 10.42
N ASN A 58 -24.62 -9.20 10.87
CA ASN A 58 -23.95 -10.45 11.17
C ASN A 58 -24.21 -10.96 12.61
N GLY A 59 -25.07 -10.27 13.37
CA GLY A 59 -25.52 -10.72 14.69
C GLY A 59 -24.53 -10.46 15.83
N TYR A 60 -23.53 -9.60 15.63
CA TYR A 60 -22.52 -9.34 16.66
C TYR A 60 -22.95 -8.28 17.67
N ILE A 61 -23.68 -7.26 17.20
CA ILE A 61 -24.09 -6.10 17.99
C ILE A 61 -25.56 -5.75 17.73
N GLU A 62 -26.14 -4.97 18.63
CA GLU A 62 -27.45 -4.32 18.48
C GLU A 62 -27.26 -2.79 18.46
N VAL A 63 -27.81 -2.12 17.45
CA VAL A 63 -27.77 -0.66 17.31
C VAL A 63 -29.14 -0.07 17.64
N SER A 64 -29.23 0.56 18.81
CA SER A 64 -30.46 1.25 19.24
C SER A 64 -30.45 2.75 18.87
N PRO A 65 -31.59 3.35 18.51
CA PRO A 65 -31.67 4.79 18.24
C PRO A 65 -31.14 5.63 19.43
N ARG A 66 -30.24 6.57 19.13
CA ARG A 66 -29.61 7.51 20.10
C ARG A 66 -28.79 6.84 21.21
N LYS A 67 -28.46 5.55 21.10
CA LYS A 67 -27.57 4.84 22.02
C LYS A 67 -26.32 4.36 21.28
N THR A 68 -25.27 4.07 22.04
CA THR A 68 -24.11 3.33 21.54
C THR A 68 -24.49 1.90 21.20
N ALA A 69 -23.80 1.28 20.24
CA ALA A 69 -24.05 -0.11 19.90
C ALA A 69 -23.65 -1.03 21.05
N LYS A 70 -24.43 -2.08 21.28
CA LYS A 70 -24.22 -3.04 22.38
C LYS A 70 -23.83 -4.40 21.83
N VAL A 71 -22.83 -5.05 22.41
CA VAL A 71 -22.42 -6.41 22.01
C VAL A 71 -23.47 -7.41 22.47
N ILE A 72 -24.00 -8.18 21.52
CA ILE A 72 -25.00 -9.24 21.77
C ILE A 72 -24.45 -10.65 21.52
N TYR A 73 -23.28 -10.76 20.90
CA TYR A 73 -22.60 -12.04 20.69
C TYR A 73 -22.17 -12.68 22.01
N GLN A 74 -22.41 -13.98 22.13
CA GLN A 74 -21.99 -14.80 23.28
C GLN A 74 -21.14 -15.95 22.76
N ALA A 75 -19.94 -16.11 23.31
CA ALA A 75 -19.05 -17.23 23.03
C ALA A 75 -18.50 -17.80 24.33
N SER A 76 -18.38 -19.12 24.38
CA SER A 76 -17.64 -19.81 25.44
C SER A 76 -16.14 -19.55 25.29
N SER A 77 -15.36 -19.83 26.34
CA SER A 77 -13.89 -19.77 26.27
C SER A 77 -13.33 -20.67 25.17
N ASP A 78 -13.91 -21.85 24.96
CA ASP A 78 -13.50 -22.79 23.91
C ASP A 78 -13.78 -22.21 22.51
N GLN A 79 -14.95 -21.58 22.31
CA GLN A 79 -15.29 -20.94 21.04
C GLN A 79 -14.38 -19.75 20.75
N ILE A 80 -14.00 -18.97 21.76
CA ILE A 80 -13.03 -17.87 21.63
C ILE A 80 -11.67 -18.40 21.17
N LYS A 81 -11.20 -19.48 21.79
CA LYS A 81 -9.93 -20.13 21.43
C LYS A 81 -9.98 -20.69 20.01
N GLU A 82 -11.07 -21.36 19.65
CA GLU A 82 -11.31 -21.85 18.28
C GLU A 82 -11.30 -20.69 17.28
N ASN A 83 -12.04 -19.60 17.53
CA ASN A 83 -12.07 -18.43 16.65
C ASN A 83 -10.67 -17.84 16.41
N ALA A 84 -9.85 -17.73 17.46
CA ALA A 84 -8.47 -17.28 17.34
C ALA A 84 -7.63 -18.25 16.49
N ALA A 85 -7.75 -19.57 16.73
CA ALA A 85 -7.03 -20.60 15.97
C ALA A 85 -7.42 -20.59 14.49
N LEU A 86 -8.73 -20.50 14.19
CA LEU A 86 -9.26 -20.43 12.83
C LEU A 86 -8.71 -19.23 12.05
N TYR A 87 -8.44 -18.11 12.71
CA TYR A 87 -7.92 -16.91 12.05
C TYR A 87 -6.39 -16.92 11.93
N PHE A 88 -5.69 -17.14 13.05
CA PHE A 88 -4.25 -16.95 13.15
C PHE A 88 -3.44 -18.11 12.58
N MET A 89 -3.89 -19.36 12.73
CA MET A 89 -3.12 -20.53 12.26
C MET A 89 -2.82 -20.48 10.77
N PRO A 90 -3.80 -20.22 9.87
CA PRO A 90 -3.51 -20.11 8.44
C PRO A 90 -2.59 -18.94 8.08
N ARG A 91 -2.51 -17.92 8.93
CA ARG A 91 -1.78 -16.67 8.66
C ARG A 91 -0.45 -16.59 9.39
N CYS A 92 -0.14 -17.54 10.28
CA CYS A 92 1.00 -17.46 11.20
C CYS A 92 2.30 -17.16 10.45
N SER A 93 2.62 -17.90 9.38
CA SER A 93 3.84 -17.66 8.61
C SER A 93 3.88 -16.30 7.92
N GLY A 94 2.73 -15.79 7.45
CA GLY A 94 2.68 -14.46 6.83
C GLY A 94 2.77 -13.34 7.88
N ILE A 95 2.23 -13.54 9.07
CA ILE A 95 2.40 -12.60 10.19
C ILE A 95 3.87 -12.59 10.64
N THR A 96 4.55 -13.75 10.66
CA THR A 96 5.99 -13.83 10.94
C THR A 96 6.83 -13.15 9.87
N ASP A 97 6.49 -13.30 8.58
CA ASP A 97 7.14 -12.59 7.47
C ASP A 97 7.08 -11.06 7.67
N PHE A 98 5.97 -10.55 8.22
CA PHE A 98 5.82 -9.14 8.54
C PHE A 98 6.74 -8.60 9.62
N CYS A 99 7.35 -9.44 10.46
CA CYS A 99 8.40 -8.99 11.38
C CYS A 99 9.58 -8.37 10.62
N GLN A 100 9.92 -8.94 9.45
CA GLN A 100 10.96 -8.39 8.58
C GLN A 100 10.39 -7.34 7.62
N ALA A 101 9.24 -7.60 7.00
CA ALA A 101 8.64 -6.63 6.08
C ALA A 101 8.29 -5.29 6.74
N GLY A 102 7.93 -5.30 8.03
CA GLY A 102 7.69 -4.08 8.81
C GLY A 102 8.92 -3.17 8.89
N LYS A 103 10.11 -3.76 9.10
CA LYS A 103 11.40 -3.04 9.09
C LYS A 103 11.73 -2.42 7.74
N LEU A 104 11.30 -3.07 6.66
CA LEU A 104 11.62 -2.66 5.30
C LEU A 104 10.59 -1.66 4.73
N LEU A 105 9.33 -1.74 5.15
CA LEU A 105 8.21 -1.01 4.54
C LEU A 105 7.54 0.02 5.46
N ILE A 106 7.56 -0.18 6.78
CA ILE A 106 6.87 0.68 7.75
C ILE A 106 7.85 1.60 8.47
N GLU A 107 8.94 1.06 9.01
CA GLU A 107 9.94 1.84 9.74
C GLU A 107 10.55 3.00 8.93
N PRO A 108 10.93 2.83 7.65
CA PRO A 108 11.50 3.94 6.87
C PRO A 108 10.49 5.07 6.64
N VAL A 109 9.21 4.72 6.49
CA VAL A 109 8.13 5.70 6.34
C VAL A 109 7.91 6.43 7.66
N TRP A 110 7.87 5.71 8.76
CA TRP A 110 7.75 6.25 10.11
C TRP A 110 8.88 7.24 10.41
N GLU A 111 10.14 6.83 10.24
CA GLU A 111 11.29 7.72 10.44
C GLU A 111 11.25 8.98 9.58
N TYR A 112 10.88 8.84 8.30
CA TYR A 112 10.76 9.99 7.40
C TYR A 112 9.71 10.98 7.88
N THR A 113 8.51 10.47 8.22
CA THR A 113 7.42 11.33 8.68
C THR A 113 7.77 12.04 9.98
N GLN A 114 8.38 11.36 10.93
CA GLN A 114 8.77 11.96 12.21
C GLN A 114 9.85 13.04 12.06
N LYS A 115 10.85 12.82 11.19
CA LYS A 115 11.90 13.81 10.90
C LYS A 115 11.33 15.10 10.30
N SER A 116 10.15 15.04 9.69
CA SER A 116 9.45 16.21 9.14
C SER A 116 8.60 16.98 10.16
N TYR A 117 8.37 16.42 11.36
CA TYR A 117 7.56 17.07 12.40
C TYR A 117 8.41 18.04 13.22
N ASP A 118 7.93 19.27 13.34
CA ASP A 118 8.43 20.21 14.34
C ASP A 118 7.82 19.93 15.72
N LYS A 119 8.36 20.62 16.74
CA LYS A 119 7.90 20.48 18.12
C LYS A 119 6.41 20.76 18.28
N GLU A 120 5.88 21.78 17.60
CA GLU A 120 4.47 22.14 17.68
C GLU A 120 3.56 21.03 17.10
N SER A 121 3.98 20.41 16.01
CA SER A 121 3.28 19.28 15.40
C SER A 121 3.26 18.06 16.34
N TRP A 122 4.37 17.80 17.03
CA TRP A 122 4.46 16.76 18.06
C TRP A 122 3.55 17.04 19.26
N ASP A 123 3.55 18.27 19.78
CA ASP A 123 2.70 18.67 20.89
C ASP A 123 1.21 18.53 20.54
N ARG A 124 0.81 18.97 19.34
CA ARG A 124 -0.56 18.80 18.82
C ARG A 124 -0.93 17.32 18.67
N LEU A 125 0.00 16.48 18.20
CA LEU A 125 -0.22 15.04 18.07
C LEU A 125 -0.45 14.40 19.45
N LYS A 126 0.41 14.69 20.43
CA LYS A 126 0.28 14.21 21.82
C LYS A 126 -1.04 14.69 22.44
N GLU A 127 -1.41 15.95 22.27
CA GLU A 127 -2.67 16.51 22.79
C GLU A 127 -3.89 15.80 22.17
N ASN A 128 -3.88 15.58 20.86
CA ASN A 128 -4.93 14.82 20.17
C ASN A 128 -5.01 13.37 20.68
N MET A 129 -3.87 12.74 20.94
CA MET A 129 -3.83 11.39 21.51
C MET A 129 -4.41 11.32 22.92
N ALA A 130 -4.11 12.31 23.76
CA ALA A 130 -4.65 12.42 25.11
C ALA A 130 -6.16 12.70 25.14
N LYS A 131 -6.73 13.37 24.12
CA LYS A 131 -8.18 13.61 23.99
C LYS A 131 -8.96 12.36 23.58
N LEU A 132 -8.36 11.46 22.79
CA LEU A 132 -8.99 10.28 22.19
C LEU A 132 -8.95 9.01 23.09
N LYS A 133 -8.99 9.18 24.42
CA LYS A 133 -8.72 8.17 25.48
C LYS A 133 -9.54 6.86 25.52
N ASN A 134 -10.40 6.52 24.54
CA ASN A 134 -11.40 5.45 24.70
C ASN A 134 -11.62 4.54 23.46
N VAL A 135 -10.61 4.34 22.62
CA VAL A 135 -10.63 3.24 21.62
C VAL A 135 -9.47 2.33 21.93
N ASP A 136 -9.74 1.04 22.11
CA ASP A 136 -8.81 -0.02 22.54
C ASP A 136 -7.80 -0.40 21.46
N LEU A 137 -7.09 0.60 20.95
CA LEU A 137 -5.90 0.47 20.13
C LEU A 137 -4.73 1.06 20.93
N SER A 138 -3.57 0.43 20.84
CA SER A 138 -2.35 0.97 21.46
C SER A 138 -2.08 2.38 20.96
N ILE A 139 -1.47 3.22 21.80
CA ILE A 139 -1.06 4.57 21.40
C ILE A 139 -0.17 4.53 20.16
N SER A 140 0.69 3.51 20.05
CA SER A 140 1.57 3.29 18.92
C SER A 140 0.78 3.10 17.62
N THR A 141 -0.21 2.20 17.61
CA THR A 141 -1.05 1.98 16.41
C THR A 141 -1.78 3.25 16.00
N ARG A 142 -2.34 3.98 16.97
CA ARG A 142 -3.06 5.23 16.69
C ARG A 142 -2.12 6.31 16.14
N MET A 143 -0.89 6.40 16.64
CA MET A 143 0.11 7.35 16.14
C MET A 143 0.49 7.05 14.70
N HIS A 144 0.75 5.79 14.35
CA HIS A 144 1.01 5.41 12.96
C HIS A 144 -0.16 5.81 12.03
N ILE A 145 -1.41 5.51 12.41
CA ILE A 145 -2.59 5.92 11.61
C ILE A 145 -2.63 7.43 11.42
N GLN A 146 -2.41 8.21 12.49
CA GLN A 146 -2.46 9.67 12.39
C GLN A 146 -1.29 10.20 11.56
N VAL A 147 -0.05 9.81 11.85
CA VAL A 147 1.14 10.31 11.16
C VAL A 147 1.11 9.93 9.67
N PHE A 148 0.76 8.69 9.32
CA PHE A 148 0.64 8.29 7.92
C PHE A 148 -0.52 8.99 7.22
N SER A 149 -1.57 9.38 7.93
CA SER A 149 -2.62 10.23 7.38
C SER A 149 -2.14 11.65 7.06
N HIS A 150 -1.18 12.20 7.82
CA HIS A 150 -0.63 13.54 7.57
C HIS A 150 0.37 13.57 6.40
N LEU A 151 1.01 12.43 6.08
CA LEU A 151 1.92 12.31 4.93
C LEU A 151 1.24 12.63 3.59
N GLY A 152 -0.10 12.56 3.52
CA GLY A 152 -0.86 12.86 2.30
C GLY A 152 -0.74 11.78 1.22
N ASN A 153 -0.12 10.65 1.51
CA ASN A 153 0.00 9.50 0.62
C ASN A 153 -1.04 8.44 0.98
N LYS A 154 -2.08 8.31 0.14
CA LYS A 154 -3.19 7.38 0.42
C LYS A 154 -2.80 5.92 0.27
N LEU A 155 -1.79 5.60 -0.54
CA LEU A 155 -1.30 4.23 -0.69
C LEU A 155 -0.61 3.75 0.59
N ILE A 156 0.26 4.56 1.18
CA ILE A 156 0.94 4.23 2.44
C ILE A 156 -0.06 4.00 3.57
N LEU A 157 -1.00 4.93 3.76
CA LEU A 157 -2.04 4.79 4.79
C LEU A 157 -2.89 3.52 4.56
N ASN A 158 -3.28 3.26 3.31
CA ASN A 158 -4.03 2.08 2.96
C ASN A 158 -3.23 0.79 3.18
N PHE A 159 -1.94 0.76 2.85
CA PHE A 159 -1.05 -0.38 3.11
C PHE A 159 -1.00 -0.68 4.60
N TYR A 160 -0.84 0.35 5.44
CA TYR A 160 -0.85 0.19 6.89
C TYR A 160 -2.20 -0.34 7.41
N TRP A 161 -3.32 0.12 6.85
CA TRP A 161 -4.64 -0.45 7.19
C TRP A 161 -4.77 -1.93 6.80
N GLU A 162 -4.28 -2.31 5.62
CA GLU A 162 -4.28 -3.72 5.20
C GLU A 162 -3.40 -4.59 6.07
N LEU A 163 -2.22 -4.08 6.44
CA LEU A 163 -1.35 -4.72 7.42
C LEU A 163 -2.11 -4.99 8.72
N LEU A 164 -2.70 -3.96 9.34
CA LEU A 164 -3.44 -4.10 10.59
C LEU A 164 -4.57 -5.14 10.50
N ARG A 165 -5.30 -5.14 9.38
CA ARG A 165 -6.41 -6.07 9.14
C ARG A 165 -5.96 -7.50 8.93
N TYR A 166 -4.76 -7.69 8.39
CA TYR A 166 -4.16 -9.00 8.22
C TYR A 166 -3.63 -9.54 9.56
N ILE A 167 -2.84 -8.74 10.28
CA ILE A 167 -2.16 -9.20 11.50
C ILE A 167 -3.08 -9.31 12.71
N ARG A 168 -4.11 -8.46 12.83
CA ARG A 168 -5.20 -8.41 13.84
C ARG A 168 -4.83 -8.47 15.33
N PHE A 169 -3.65 -8.95 15.74
CA PHE A 169 -3.25 -8.98 17.13
C PHE A 169 -3.19 -7.60 17.80
N PRO A 170 -2.86 -6.47 17.11
CA PRO A 170 -2.95 -5.15 17.74
C PRO A 170 -4.39 -4.80 18.16
N TYR A 171 -5.39 -5.46 17.58
CA TYR A 171 -6.79 -5.26 17.96
C TYR A 171 -7.15 -5.94 19.27
N LEU A 172 -6.33 -6.88 19.75
CA LEU A 172 -6.55 -7.61 20.99
C LEU A 172 -5.85 -6.95 22.20
N ALA A 173 -5.09 -5.88 21.97
CA ALA A 173 -4.47 -5.12 23.04
C ALA A 173 -5.54 -4.56 24.00
N ASN A 174 -5.28 -4.68 25.30
CA ASN A 174 -6.06 -4.05 26.35
C ASN A 174 -5.34 -2.79 26.82
N HIS A 175 -6.07 -1.67 26.99
CA HIS A 175 -5.50 -0.37 27.41
C HIS A 175 -4.58 -0.48 28.63
N GLY A 176 -4.96 -1.29 29.62
CA GLY A 176 -4.21 -1.40 30.88
C GLY A 176 -2.79 -1.94 30.75
N LEU A 177 -2.44 -2.64 29.65
CA LEU A 177 -1.09 -3.19 29.47
C LEU A 177 -0.03 -2.12 29.18
N HIS A 178 -0.45 -0.94 28.71
CA HIS A 178 0.46 0.10 28.24
C HIS A 178 0.21 1.47 28.90
N GLU A 179 -0.77 1.56 29.81
CA GLU A 179 -1.23 2.83 30.40
C GLU A 179 -0.15 3.69 31.06
N GLU A 180 0.81 3.07 31.76
CA GLU A 180 1.89 3.80 32.45
C GLU A 180 2.86 4.42 31.44
N ARG A 181 3.34 3.60 30.49
CA ARG A 181 4.22 4.04 29.40
C ARG A 181 3.52 5.07 28.52
N ASP A 182 2.28 4.83 28.13
CA ASP A 182 1.51 5.74 27.28
C ASP A 182 1.26 7.08 27.99
N ARG A 183 1.09 7.07 29.32
CA ARG A 183 0.99 8.29 30.12
C ARG A 183 2.31 9.04 30.17
N GLU A 184 3.43 8.34 30.30
CA GLU A 184 4.77 8.93 30.25
C GLU A 184 5.02 9.62 28.91
N LEU A 185 4.74 8.95 27.78
CA LEU A 185 4.86 9.55 26.43
C LEU A 185 4.04 10.83 26.27
N LEU A 186 2.82 10.83 26.79
CA LEU A 186 1.89 11.95 26.66
C LEU A 186 2.19 13.09 27.64
N ALA A 187 2.92 12.82 28.72
CA ALA A 187 3.29 13.81 29.73
C ALA A 187 4.72 14.35 29.55
N ASP A 188 5.60 13.59 28.88
CA ASP A 188 7.00 13.97 28.70
C ASP A 188 7.14 15.06 27.63
N GLY A 189 7.93 16.09 27.99
CA GLY A 189 8.29 17.23 27.12
C GLY A 189 9.70 17.12 26.54
N LYS A 190 10.38 15.98 26.70
CA LYS A 190 11.68 15.71 26.11
C LYS A 190 11.58 15.43 24.60
N GLU A 191 12.56 15.93 23.86
CA GLU A 191 12.79 15.68 22.42
C GLU A 191 13.37 14.27 22.16
N GLN A 192 12.76 13.22 22.74
CA GLN A 192 13.15 11.82 22.56
C GLN A 192 11.98 10.95 22.06
N GLU A 193 10.99 11.58 21.40
CA GLU A 193 9.79 10.89 20.90
C GLU A 193 10.13 9.72 19.96
N LEU A 194 11.20 9.85 19.17
CA LEU A 194 11.65 8.82 18.24
C LEU A 194 12.10 7.54 18.96
N GLU A 195 13.06 7.67 19.89
CA GLU A 195 13.62 6.54 20.63
C GLU A 195 12.54 5.85 21.47
N PHE A 196 11.71 6.66 22.12
CA PHE A 196 10.58 6.16 22.90
C PHE A 196 9.60 5.39 22.02
N MET A 197 9.22 5.95 20.87
CA MET A 197 8.22 5.33 20.00
C MET A 197 8.74 4.05 19.35
N ASN A 198 10.01 4.01 18.96
CA ASN A 198 10.63 2.80 18.44
C ASN A 198 10.65 1.72 19.52
N ALA A 199 11.10 2.04 20.74
CA ALA A 199 11.08 1.10 21.86
C ALA A 199 9.65 0.63 22.23
N ALA A 200 8.68 1.54 22.20
CA ALA A 200 7.28 1.21 22.48
C ALA A 200 6.67 0.29 21.41
N PHE A 201 6.91 0.60 20.13
CA PHE A 201 6.43 -0.21 19.01
C PHE A 201 7.10 -1.58 18.98
N GLU A 202 8.44 -1.64 19.04
CA GLU A 202 9.19 -2.89 19.07
C GLU A 202 8.80 -3.75 20.25
N GLY A 203 8.67 -3.16 21.45
CA GLY A 203 8.26 -3.86 22.66
C GLY A 203 6.85 -4.45 22.55
N ASP A 204 5.87 -3.65 22.11
CA ASP A 204 4.48 -4.11 21.94
C ASP A 204 4.37 -5.20 20.88
N PHE A 205 5.01 -4.96 19.74
CA PHE A 205 4.97 -5.86 18.60
C PHE A 205 5.66 -7.19 18.92
N ALA A 206 6.87 -7.15 19.49
CA ALA A 206 7.63 -8.35 19.84
C ALA A 206 6.91 -9.20 20.90
N ALA A 207 6.33 -8.57 21.93
CA ALA A 207 5.56 -9.27 22.94
C ALA A 207 4.32 -9.96 22.34
N CYS A 208 3.56 -9.25 21.50
CA CYS A 208 2.38 -9.81 20.84
C CYS A 208 2.73 -10.95 19.88
N ILE A 209 3.78 -10.79 19.08
CA ILE A 209 4.25 -11.84 18.15
C ILE A 209 4.71 -13.07 18.94
N SER A 210 5.42 -12.90 20.05
CA SER A 210 5.87 -14.03 20.87
C SER A 210 4.69 -14.83 21.43
N GLN A 211 3.65 -14.14 21.92
CA GLN A 211 2.42 -14.77 22.39
C GLN A 211 1.67 -15.48 21.25
N LEU A 212 1.58 -14.84 20.09
CA LEU A 212 0.96 -15.41 18.89
C LEU A 212 1.67 -16.69 18.45
N LEU A 213 3.00 -16.69 18.40
CA LEU A 213 3.78 -17.86 18.01
C LEU A 213 3.62 -19.01 19.00
N ALA A 214 3.61 -18.71 20.31
CA ALA A 214 3.35 -19.71 21.34
C ALA A 214 1.94 -20.31 21.19
N PHE A 215 0.93 -19.47 20.96
CA PHE A 215 -0.44 -19.92 20.68
C PHE A 215 -0.51 -20.79 19.43
N CYS A 216 0.14 -20.38 18.34
CA CYS A 216 0.14 -21.16 17.11
C CYS A 216 0.84 -22.52 17.26
N ALA A 217 1.91 -22.59 18.04
CA ALA A 217 2.58 -23.85 18.37
C ALA A 217 1.67 -24.80 19.17
N GLU A 218 0.84 -24.27 20.08
CA GLU A 218 -0.15 -25.06 20.83
C GLU A 218 -1.25 -25.64 19.91
N MET A 219 -1.66 -24.88 18.90
CA MET A 219 -2.80 -25.22 18.03
C MET A 219 -2.42 -25.97 16.73
N ASP A 220 -1.13 -26.22 16.49
CA ASP A 220 -0.60 -26.77 15.22
C ASP A 220 -1.20 -28.14 14.84
N GLY A 221 -1.48 -29.01 15.81
CA GLY A 221 -2.03 -30.33 15.54
C GLY A 221 -3.39 -30.30 14.82
N GLU A 222 -4.37 -29.61 15.40
CA GLU A 222 -5.76 -29.60 14.92
C GLU A 222 -5.97 -28.58 13.78
N TYR A 223 -5.27 -27.44 13.83
CA TYR A 223 -5.51 -26.31 12.92
C TYR A 223 -4.36 -26.03 11.95
N GLY A 224 -3.18 -26.63 12.12
CA GLY A 224 -1.99 -26.38 11.29
C GLY A 224 -2.05 -26.96 9.87
N ARG A 225 -2.99 -27.87 9.59
CA ARG A 225 -3.21 -28.45 8.25
C ARG A 225 -4.01 -27.57 7.31
N LYS A 226 -4.52 -26.43 7.77
CA LYS A 226 -5.32 -25.52 6.93
C LYS A 226 -4.45 -24.84 5.87
N GLU A 227 -5.06 -24.52 4.74
CA GLU A 227 -4.39 -23.79 3.65
C GLU A 227 -3.87 -22.44 4.16
N LYS A 228 -2.59 -22.16 3.89
CA LYS A 228 -1.96 -20.91 4.32
C LYS A 228 -2.62 -19.73 3.60
N VAL A 229 -2.93 -18.68 4.35
CA VAL A 229 -3.51 -17.46 3.82
C VAL A 229 -2.42 -16.39 3.71
N PRO A 230 -1.94 -16.05 2.50
CA PRO A 230 -0.92 -15.04 2.33
C PRO A 230 -1.49 -13.62 2.56
N PHE A 231 -0.59 -12.67 2.75
CA PHE A 231 -0.94 -11.26 2.75
C PHE A 231 -1.25 -10.78 1.33
N TYR A 232 -2.29 -9.98 1.19
CA TYR A 232 -2.63 -9.27 -0.04
C TYR A 232 -2.83 -7.80 0.27
N TRP A 233 -2.21 -6.93 -0.52
CA TRP A 233 -2.42 -5.51 -0.38
C TRP A 233 -3.60 -5.08 -1.26
N ASN A 234 -4.80 -5.08 -0.66
CA ASN A 234 -5.99 -4.63 -1.36
C ASN A 234 -6.15 -3.13 -1.18
N ILE A 235 -5.96 -2.43 -2.28
CA ILE A 235 -6.21 -0.99 -2.31
C ILE A 235 -7.72 -0.80 -2.38
N TYR A 236 -8.32 0.11 -1.60
CA TYR A 236 -9.78 0.31 -1.56
C TYR A 236 -10.21 1.52 -2.37
N TRP A 237 -10.57 1.30 -3.63
CA TRP A 237 -11.23 2.31 -4.46
C TRP A 237 -12.60 1.81 -4.88
N GLN A 238 -13.48 2.76 -5.22
CA GLN A 238 -14.76 2.47 -5.82
C GLN A 238 -14.59 1.68 -7.14
N ARG A 239 -15.70 1.35 -7.81
CA ARG A 239 -15.78 0.49 -9.00
C ARG A 239 -14.97 0.91 -10.27
N PRO A 240 -14.09 1.94 -10.30
CA PRO A 240 -13.08 2.09 -11.35
C PRO A 240 -11.82 1.20 -11.27
N GLN A 241 -11.53 0.48 -10.17
CA GLN A 241 -10.25 -0.25 -10.01
C GLN A 241 -9.85 -1.15 -11.18
N LEU A 242 -10.79 -1.97 -11.64
CA LEU A 242 -10.50 -2.90 -12.72
C LEU A 242 -10.07 -2.14 -13.98
N CYS A 243 -10.59 -0.93 -14.20
CA CYS A 243 -10.20 -0.11 -15.35
C CYS A 243 -8.76 0.40 -15.22
N TYR A 244 -8.34 0.80 -14.01
CA TYR A 244 -6.96 1.26 -13.76
C TYR A 244 -5.95 0.14 -13.89
N THR A 245 -6.22 -1.02 -13.27
CA THR A 245 -5.37 -2.21 -13.42
C THR A 245 -5.29 -2.66 -14.87
N MET A 246 -6.41 -2.61 -15.63
CA MET A 246 -6.38 -2.93 -17.05
C MET A 246 -5.59 -1.89 -17.86
N ALA A 247 -5.68 -0.61 -17.53
CA ALA A 247 -4.86 0.42 -18.17
C ALA A 247 -3.37 0.17 -17.93
N SER A 248 -2.96 -0.10 -16.67
CA SER A 248 -1.59 -0.50 -16.34
C SER A 248 -1.11 -1.70 -17.16
N ARG A 249 -1.96 -2.73 -17.32
CA ARG A 249 -1.63 -3.92 -18.12
C ARG A 249 -1.40 -3.58 -19.59
N ILE A 250 -2.30 -2.79 -20.20
CA ILE A 250 -2.15 -2.42 -21.61
C ILE A 250 -0.90 -1.54 -21.81
N ILE A 251 -0.66 -0.56 -20.94
CA ILE A 251 0.57 0.26 -21.00
C ILE A 251 1.82 -0.62 -20.84
N THR A 252 1.79 -1.61 -19.94
CA THR A 252 2.89 -2.58 -19.78
C THR A 252 3.16 -3.36 -21.07
N GLU A 253 2.11 -3.84 -21.75
CA GLU A 253 2.26 -4.56 -23.02
C GLU A 253 2.74 -3.66 -24.17
N ILE A 254 2.43 -2.36 -24.13
CA ILE A 254 3.02 -1.35 -25.04
C ILE A 254 4.51 -1.18 -24.74
N ILE A 255 4.89 -0.99 -23.47
CA ILE A 255 6.30 -0.83 -23.07
C ILE A 255 7.14 -2.05 -23.47
N LYS A 256 6.59 -3.27 -23.34
CA LYS A 256 7.24 -4.52 -23.77
C LYS A 256 7.37 -4.63 -25.29
N GLY A 257 6.55 -3.92 -26.06
CA GLY A 257 6.46 -4.02 -27.51
C GLY A 257 5.49 -5.11 -28.01
N THR A 258 4.74 -5.77 -27.12
CA THR A 258 3.65 -6.69 -27.51
C THR A 258 2.60 -5.95 -28.33
N TYR A 259 2.29 -4.72 -27.94
CA TYR A 259 1.51 -3.77 -28.74
C TYR A 259 2.47 -2.70 -29.28
N PRO A 260 2.95 -2.82 -30.53
CA PRO A 260 3.96 -1.93 -31.06
C PRO A 260 3.40 -0.50 -31.22
N VAL A 261 4.25 0.48 -30.91
CA VAL A 261 4.00 1.90 -31.16
C VAL A 261 3.80 2.15 -32.66
N GLY A 262 2.80 2.94 -33.04
CA GLY A 262 2.33 3.10 -34.43
C GLY A 262 1.50 1.92 -34.95
N GLY A 263 1.33 0.87 -34.14
CA GLY A 263 0.51 -0.30 -34.47
C GLY A 263 -0.96 -0.15 -34.05
N THR A 264 -1.68 -1.27 -34.00
CA THR A 264 -3.09 -1.31 -33.56
C THR A 264 -3.29 -2.27 -32.40
N LEU A 265 -4.17 -1.89 -31.47
CA LEU A 265 -4.65 -2.79 -30.43
C LEU A 265 -5.59 -3.85 -31.03
N PRO A 266 -5.64 -5.06 -30.44
CA PRO A 266 -6.62 -6.06 -30.85
C PRO A 266 -8.06 -5.57 -30.71
N SER A 267 -8.98 -6.17 -31.48
CA SER A 267 -10.40 -5.81 -31.39
C SER A 267 -10.99 -6.05 -29.99
N MET A 268 -12.03 -5.29 -29.61
CA MET A 268 -12.73 -5.43 -28.33
C MET A 268 -13.12 -6.88 -27.96
N PRO A 269 -13.66 -7.71 -28.87
CA PRO A 269 -13.96 -9.11 -28.57
C PRO A 269 -12.72 -9.96 -28.23
N VAL A 270 -11.59 -9.69 -28.89
CA VAL A 270 -10.33 -10.40 -28.65
C VAL A 270 -9.76 -9.98 -27.29
N MET A 271 -9.65 -8.68 -27.04
CA MET A 271 -9.14 -8.15 -25.78
C MET A 271 -10.01 -8.55 -24.58
N SER A 272 -11.35 -8.53 -24.71
CA SER A 272 -12.26 -8.93 -23.63
C SER A 272 -12.04 -10.38 -23.21
N LYS A 273 -11.80 -11.29 -24.18
CA LYS A 273 -11.45 -12.69 -23.90
C LYS A 273 -10.05 -12.83 -23.31
N GLN A 274 -9.05 -12.17 -23.89
CA GLN A 274 -7.65 -12.25 -23.43
C GLN A 274 -7.45 -11.70 -22.02
N LEU A 275 -8.10 -10.59 -21.70
CA LEU A 275 -7.98 -9.91 -20.41
C LEU A 275 -9.03 -10.38 -19.38
N ASN A 276 -9.98 -11.22 -19.80
CA ASN A 276 -11.11 -11.72 -18.99
C ASN A 276 -11.90 -10.59 -18.30
N VAL A 277 -12.31 -9.58 -19.07
CA VAL A 277 -13.07 -8.42 -18.57
C VAL A 277 -14.30 -8.14 -19.42
N SER A 278 -15.31 -7.51 -18.81
CA SER A 278 -16.52 -7.09 -19.52
C SER A 278 -16.23 -6.03 -20.59
N TYR A 279 -17.05 -5.98 -21.64
CA TYR A 279 -16.98 -4.92 -22.65
C TYR A 279 -17.09 -3.51 -22.05
N HIS A 280 -17.89 -3.34 -21.00
CA HIS A 280 -18.04 -2.06 -20.31
C HIS A 280 -16.73 -1.61 -19.65
N THR A 281 -16.08 -2.51 -18.91
CA THR A 281 -14.76 -2.28 -18.31
C THR A 281 -13.73 -1.92 -19.38
N LEU A 282 -13.65 -2.74 -20.44
CA LEU A 282 -12.67 -2.54 -21.49
C LEU A 282 -12.88 -1.21 -22.22
N ARG A 283 -14.13 -0.85 -22.54
CA ARG A 283 -14.43 0.43 -23.19
C ARG A 283 -13.99 1.61 -22.32
N ARG A 284 -14.25 1.55 -21.02
CA ARG A 284 -13.81 2.58 -20.08
C ARG A 284 -12.28 2.64 -19.99
N THR A 285 -11.60 1.49 -19.94
CA THR A 285 -10.13 1.42 -19.98
C THR A 285 -9.58 2.08 -21.24
N LEU A 286 -10.13 1.80 -22.42
CA LEU A 286 -9.67 2.43 -23.65
C LEU A 286 -9.92 3.95 -23.65
N CYS A 287 -11.04 4.42 -23.11
CA CYS A 287 -11.28 5.87 -22.94
C CYS A 287 -10.22 6.52 -22.04
N ILE A 288 -9.80 5.85 -20.97
CA ILE A 288 -8.71 6.34 -20.10
C ILE A 288 -7.39 6.45 -20.87
N LEU A 289 -7.05 5.42 -21.65
CA LEU A 289 -5.82 5.39 -22.45
C LEU A 289 -5.82 6.46 -23.56
N ASP A 290 -6.98 6.74 -24.14
CA ASP A 290 -7.21 7.82 -25.11
C ASP A 290 -7.04 9.20 -24.45
N SER A 291 -7.57 9.40 -23.23
CA SER A 291 -7.34 10.63 -22.44
C SER A 291 -5.87 10.83 -22.05
N LEU A 292 -5.08 9.76 -21.98
CA LEU A 292 -3.63 9.81 -21.77
C LEU A 292 -2.84 10.03 -23.08
N SER A 293 -3.52 10.07 -24.23
CA SER A 293 -2.90 10.09 -25.57
C SER A 293 -1.95 8.91 -25.84
N VAL A 294 -2.11 7.79 -25.11
CA VAL A 294 -1.35 6.54 -25.34
C VAL A 294 -1.90 5.79 -26.55
N ILE A 295 -3.21 5.92 -26.79
CA ILE A 295 -3.90 5.36 -27.94
C ILE A 295 -4.79 6.41 -28.58
N ARG A 296 -5.23 6.15 -29.81
CA ARG A 296 -6.26 6.94 -30.50
C ARG A 296 -7.49 6.09 -30.78
N LEU A 297 -8.63 6.50 -30.22
CA LEU A 297 -9.92 5.87 -30.46
C LEU A 297 -10.54 6.35 -31.78
N HIS A 298 -10.96 5.38 -32.59
CA HIS A 298 -11.69 5.63 -33.84
C HIS A 298 -13.07 4.97 -33.79
N GLN A 299 -14.11 5.64 -34.29
CA GLN A 299 -15.44 5.06 -34.36
C GLN A 299 -15.44 3.84 -35.30
N GLY A 300 -15.74 2.65 -34.76
CA GLY A 300 -15.90 1.42 -35.53
C GLY A 300 -14.60 0.79 -36.07
N LYS A 301 -13.42 1.29 -35.69
CA LYS A 301 -12.11 0.73 -36.06
C LYS A 301 -11.32 0.31 -34.82
N VAL A 302 -10.26 -0.48 -35.04
CA VAL A 302 -9.28 -0.82 -33.99
C VAL A 302 -8.56 0.46 -33.53
N SER A 303 -8.21 0.50 -32.24
CA SER A 303 -7.48 1.62 -31.66
C SER A 303 -6.02 1.60 -32.11
N GLU A 304 -5.46 2.77 -32.42
CA GLU A 304 -4.05 2.91 -32.81
C GLU A 304 -3.20 3.22 -31.57
N VAL A 305 -1.99 2.67 -31.48
CA VAL A 305 -1.03 3.02 -30.42
C VAL A 305 -0.22 4.24 -30.88
N CYS A 306 -0.32 5.35 -30.16
CA CYS A 306 0.26 6.63 -30.58
C CYS A 306 1.80 6.60 -30.51
N GLU A 307 2.45 7.20 -31.52
CA GLU A 307 3.91 7.42 -31.53
C GLU A 307 4.34 8.54 -30.58
N ASP A 308 3.53 9.59 -30.49
CA ASP A 308 3.76 10.77 -29.67
C ASP A 308 2.57 11.03 -28.75
N ILE A 309 2.87 11.59 -27.57
CA ILE A 309 1.85 12.06 -26.64
C ILE A 309 1.65 13.56 -26.85
N GLU A 310 0.64 13.89 -27.67
CA GLU A 310 0.35 15.27 -28.07
C GLU A 310 -0.19 16.10 -26.89
N GLN A 311 -1.27 15.64 -26.24
CA GLN A 311 -1.92 16.32 -25.14
C GLN A 311 -2.56 15.33 -24.18
N ILE A 312 -2.26 15.42 -22.89
CA ILE A 312 -2.95 14.64 -21.85
C ILE A 312 -4.12 15.47 -21.30
N ASP A 313 -5.29 14.86 -21.20
CA ASP A 313 -6.45 15.48 -20.55
C ASP A 313 -6.35 15.36 -19.03
N PHE A 314 -5.71 16.36 -18.40
CA PHE A 314 -5.63 16.47 -16.95
C PHE A 314 -6.93 16.88 -16.27
N GLN A 315 -8.01 17.20 -17.00
CA GLN A 315 -9.33 17.45 -16.40
C GLN A 315 -10.06 16.14 -16.10
N CYS A 316 -9.77 15.08 -16.86
CA CYS A 316 -10.30 13.73 -16.65
C CYS A 316 -9.96 13.19 -15.25
N LEU A 317 -10.98 12.80 -14.48
CA LEU A 317 -10.82 12.32 -13.11
C LEU A 317 -9.97 11.04 -13.05
N GLU A 318 -10.13 10.16 -14.04
CA GLU A 318 -9.35 8.93 -14.15
C GLU A 318 -7.86 9.20 -14.41
N VAL A 319 -7.53 10.20 -15.23
CA VAL A 319 -6.14 10.62 -15.46
C VAL A 319 -5.53 11.22 -14.18
N LYS A 320 -6.28 12.09 -13.47
CA LYS A 320 -5.84 12.65 -12.19
C LYS A 320 -5.57 11.56 -11.16
N GLU A 321 -6.44 10.56 -11.07
CA GLU A 321 -6.28 9.45 -10.14
C GLU A 321 -5.10 8.54 -10.53
N GLY A 322 -4.94 8.20 -11.80
CA GLY A 322 -3.79 7.44 -12.30
C GLY A 322 -2.46 8.16 -12.04
N PHE A 323 -2.42 9.48 -12.25
CA PHE A 323 -1.27 10.31 -11.91
C PHE A 323 -1.00 10.34 -10.39
N ARG A 324 -2.06 10.40 -9.57
CA ARG A 324 -1.92 10.30 -8.11
C ARG A 324 -1.30 8.97 -7.70
N LEU A 325 -1.77 7.85 -8.26
CA LEU A 325 -1.24 6.51 -7.99
C LEU A 325 0.23 6.39 -8.38
N TYR A 326 0.61 6.92 -9.54
CA TYR A 326 2.01 7.02 -9.96
C TYR A 326 2.87 7.76 -8.93
N ARG A 327 2.48 8.98 -8.57
CA ARG A 327 3.23 9.82 -7.63
C ARG A 327 3.31 9.21 -6.23
N GLU A 328 2.19 8.72 -5.71
CA GLU A 328 2.14 8.08 -4.40
C GLU A 328 3.00 6.81 -4.36
N SER A 329 3.08 6.07 -5.47
CA SER A 329 3.94 4.88 -5.57
C SER A 329 5.42 5.27 -5.58
N LEU A 330 5.79 6.31 -6.32
CA LEU A 330 7.16 6.85 -6.31
C LEU A 330 7.60 7.28 -4.92
N GLN A 331 6.76 8.01 -4.19
CA GLN A 331 7.09 8.41 -2.82
C GLN A 331 7.25 7.19 -1.91
N PHE A 332 6.38 6.19 -2.01
CA PHE A 332 6.51 4.98 -1.19
C PHE A 332 7.79 4.20 -1.52
N MET A 333 8.10 4.04 -2.81
CA MET A 333 9.37 3.44 -3.23
C MET A 333 10.57 4.27 -2.77
N ALA A 334 10.56 5.61 -2.91
CA ALA A 334 11.66 6.47 -2.48
C ALA A 334 12.02 6.29 -1.00
N LEU A 335 11.03 6.01 -0.15
CA LEU A 335 11.24 5.77 1.28
C LEU A 335 11.75 4.36 1.58
N THR A 336 11.38 3.35 0.78
CA THR A 336 11.58 1.93 1.12
C THR A 336 12.55 1.16 0.21
N VAL A 337 12.89 1.69 -0.97
CA VAL A 337 13.62 0.94 -2.01
C VAL A 337 15.04 0.60 -1.60
N ARG A 338 15.70 1.49 -0.84
CA ARG A 338 17.04 1.24 -0.31
C ARG A 338 17.09 0.03 0.61
N PRO A 339 16.37 -0.01 1.75
CA PRO A 339 16.41 -1.17 2.63
C PRO A 339 15.89 -2.45 1.94
N VAL A 340 14.91 -2.34 1.05
CA VAL A 340 14.40 -3.49 0.29
C VAL A 340 15.44 -4.07 -0.67
N PHE A 341 16.18 -3.24 -1.41
CA PHE A 341 17.24 -3.74 -2.28
C PHE A 341 18.37 -4.39 -1.48
N LEU A 342 18.85 -3.74 -0.42
CA LEU A 342 19.89 -4.31 0.44
C LEU A 342 19.46 -5.68 0.98
N TYR A 343 18.27 -5.76 1.56
CA TYR A 343 17.73 -7.01 2.06
C TYR A 343 17.60 -8.08 0.96
N THR A 344 17.19 -7.69 -0.25
CA THR A 344 17.07 -8.64 -1.36
C THR A 344 18.45 -9.12 -1.83
N LEU A 345 19.39 -8.21 -2.06
CA LEU A 345 20.75 -8.50 -2.55
C LEU A 345 21.53 -9.40 -1.57
N GLU A 346 21.38 -9.19 -0.27
CA GLU A 346 22.02 -9.99 0.78
C GLU A 346 21.55 -11.45 0.84
N HIS A 347 20.36 -11.75 0.30
CA HIS A 347 19.71 -13.06 0.46
C HIS A 347 19.56 -13.85 -0.85
N VAL A 348 19.99 -13.29 -1.99
CA VAL A 348 19.95 -13.99 -3.28
C VAL A 348 21.25 -14.71 -3.56
N GLU A 349 21.17 -15.72 -4.44
CA GLU A 349 22.37 -16.40 -4.92
C GLU A 349 23.12 -15.56 -5.96
N LYS A 350 24.43 -15.81 -6.07
CA LYS A 350 25.30 -15.12 -7.03
C LYS A 350 24.80 -15.21 -8.47
N GLU A 351 24.15 -16.32 -8.85
CA GLU A 351 23.57 -16.48 -10.18
C GLU A 351 22.47 -15.43 -10.48
N ASP A 352 21.65 -15.09 -9.48
CA ASP A 352 20.59 -14.10 -9.64
C ASP A 352 21.15 -12.67 -9.72
N LEU A 353 22.25 -12.39 -9.01
CA LEU A 353 23.00 -11.13 -9.13
C LEU A 353 23.61 -10.97 -10.53
N GLU A 354 24.24 -12.03 -11.06
CA GLU A 354 24.77 -12.02 -12.41
C GLU A 354 23.65 -11.83 -13.44
N LYS A 355 22.50 -12.49 -13.29
CA LYS A 355 21.34 -12.27 -14.18
C LYS A 355 20.87 -10.82 -14.16
N LEU A 356 20.78 -10.20 -12.98
CA LEU A 356 20.40 -8.80 -12.85
C LEU A 356 21.40 -7.88 -13.55
N ARG A 357 22.70 -8.09 -13.33
CA ARG A 357 23.78 -7.34 -13.97
C ARG A 357 23.76 -7.49 -15.50
N HIS A 358 23.67 -8.72 -15.99
CA HIS A 358 23.55 -9.00 -17.43
C HIS A 358 22.29 -8.35 -18.02
N GLY A 359 21.18 -8.32 -17.28
CA GLY A 359 19.98 -7.59 -17.67
C GLY A 359 20.25 -6.10 -17.92
N PHE A 360 20.97 -5.42 -17.03
CA PHE A 360 21.32 -4.00 -17.25
C PHE A 360 22.25 -3.81 -18.45
N ILE A 361 23.23 -4.70 -18.65
CA ILE A 361 24.11 -4.67 -19.83
C ILE A 361 23.30 -4.88 -21.12
N GLN A 362 22.34 -5.81 -21.11
CA GLN A 362 21.45 -6.05 -22.25
C GLN A 362 20.61 -4.80 -22.58
N LEU A 363 20.08 -4.11 -21.58
CA LEU A 363 19.34 -2.86 -21.79
C LEU A 363 20.20 -1.77 -22.46
N LEU A 364 21.50 -1.70 -22.15
CA LEU A 364 22.42 -0.79 -22.85
C LEU A 364 22.63 -1.21 -24.30
N ASN A 365 22.86 -2.50 -24.55
CA ASN A 365 23.13 -3.03 -25.89
C ASN A 365 21.92 -2.91 -26.84
N GLU A 366 20.70 -3.02 -26.30
CA GLU A 366 19.46 -2.95 -27.07
C GLU A 366 18.88 -1.52 -27.18
N ASN A 367 19.54 -0.52 -26.60
CA ASN A 367 19.04 0.85 -26.46
C ASN A 367 17.67 0.94 -25.77
N GLN A 368 17.49 0.20 -24.66
CA GLN A 368 16.23 0.09 -23.90
C GLN A 368 16.34 0.51 -22.42
N SER A 369 17.28 1.39 -22.08
CA SER A 369 17.49 1.90 -20.72
C SER A 369 16.23 2.36 -19.97
N GLU A 370 15.17 2.78 -20.65
CA GLU A 370 13.87 3.14 -20.05
C GLU A 370 13.16 1.96 -19.38
N ARG A 371 13.53 0.71 -19.72
CA ARG A 371 13.01 -0.51 -19.09
C ARG A 371 13.73 -0.86 -17.78
N CYS A 372 14.66 -0.02 -17.31
CA CYS A 372 15.44 -0.28 -16.09
C CYS A 372 14.56 -0.43 -14.84
N PHE A 373 13.52 0.38 -14.69
CA PHE A 373 12.57 0.26 -13.57
C PHE A 373 11.91 -1.11 -13.55
N LYS A 374 11.50 -1.61 -14.72
CA LYS A 374 10.90 -2.93 -14.83
C LYS A 374 11.88 -4.01 -14.40
N LEU A 375 13.10 -4.00 -14.94
CA LEU A 375 14.13 -4.99 -14.58
C LEU A 375 14.41 -5.00 -13.07
N ALA A 376 14.62 -3.84 -12.46
CA ALA A 376 15.00 -3.72 -11.06
C ALA A 376 13.85 -4.08 -10.10
N LEU A 377 12.61 -3.69 -10.44
CA LEU A 377 11.44 -4.02 -9.62
C LEU A 377 11.01 -5.47 -9.79
N ASP A 378 11.09 -6.03 -11.00
CA ASP A 378 10.84 -7.46 -11.26
C ASP A 378 11.83 -8.31 -10.44
N PHE A 379 13.09 -7.87 -10.31
CA PHE A 379 14.06 -8.53 -9.43
C PHE A 379 13.61 -8.58 -7.96
N ILE A 380 13.11 -7.48 -7.40
CA ILE A 380 12.54 -7.48 -6.04
C ILE A 380 11.33 -8.42 -5.97
N VAL A 381 10.41 -8.31 -6.93
CA VAL A 381 9.17 -9.10 -6.96
C VAL A 381 9.44 -10.59 -7.09
N GLU A 382 10.48 -11.01 -7.81
CA GLU A 382 10.80 -12.41 -8.01
C GLU A 382 11.67 -12.97 -6.87
N ARG A 383 12.61 -12.17 -6.36
CA ARG A 383 13.73 -12.67 -5.54
C ARG A 383 13.72 -12.25 -4.08
N CYS A 384 12.95 -11.22 -3.70
CA CYS A 384 12.91 -10.81 -2.30
C CYS A 384 12.39 -11.96 -1.41
N PRO A 385 13.10 -12.33 -0.32
CA PRO A 385 12.68 -13.42 0.55
C PRO A 385 11.32 -13.18 1.22
N SER A 386 10.95 -11.92 1.43
CA SER A 386 9.70 -11.56 2.09
C SER A 386 8.52 -11.54 1.12
N ALA A 387 7.50 -12.33 1.39
CA ALA A 387 6.29 -12.39 0.57
C ALA A 387 5.48 -11.09 0.63
N ALA A 388 5.42 -10.45 1.80
CA ALA A 388 4.78 -9.16 1.97
C ALA A 388 5.48 -8.03 1.18
N VAL A 389 6.81 -8.03 1.12
CA VAL A 389 7.57 -7.09 0.27
C VAL A 389 7.29 -7.34 -1.20
N ARG A 390 7.28 -8.60 -1.64
CA ARG A 390 6.93 -8.95 -3.03
C ARG A 390 5.52 -8.50 -3.42
N GLU A 391 4.52 -8.71 -2.57
CA GLU A 391 3.16 -8.21 -2.80
C GLU A 391 3.14 -6.68 -2.89
N CYS A 392 3.82 -5.99 -1.97
CA CYS A 392 3.91 -4.53 -1.98
C CYS A 392 4.50 -4.01 -3.28
N TYR A 393 5.68 -4.50 -3.67
CA TYR A 393 6.39 -4.05 -4.87
C TYR A 393 5.68 -4.48 -6.16
N THR A 394 4.95 -5.60 -6.16
CA THR A 394 4.07 -5.97 -7.25
C THR A 394 3.03 -4.88 -7.49
N ARG A 395 2.30 -4.46 -6.44
CA ARG A 395 1.30 -3.38 -6.56
C ARG A 395 1.91 -2.04 -6.92
N LEU A 396 3.03 -1.66 -6.30
CA LEU A 396 3.70 -0.40 -6.61
C LEU A 396 4.17 -0.38 -8.08
N SER A 397 4.67 -1.50 -8.61
CA SER A 397 5.06 -1.61 -10.03
C SER A 397 3.87 -1.48 -10.98
N GLU A 398 2.69 -2.04 -10.63
CA GLU A 398 1.46 -1.89 -11.43
C GLU A 398 1.05 -0.41 -11.58
N PHE A 399 1.30 0.43 -10.58
CA PHE A 399 1.00 1.86 -10.64
C PHE A 399 2.14 2.69 -11.22
N LEU A 400 3.38 2.27 -11.05
CA LEU A 400 4.54 3.00 -11.58
C LEU A 400 4.47 3.14 -13.11
N VAL A 401 3.90 2.14 -13.78
CA VAL A 401 3.69 2.13 -15.24
C VAL A 401 2.87 3.33 -15.73
N TRP A 402 2.02 3.92 -14.89
CA TRP A 402 1.32 5.16 -15.24
C TRP A 402 2.25 6.33 -15.48
N GLY A 403 3.49 6.28 -14.98
CA GLY A 403 4.54 7.25 -15.27
C GLY A 403 4.92 7.35 -16.74
N TYR A 404 4.75 6.27 -17.51
CA TYR A 404 5.15 6.20 -18.91
C TYR A 404 4.58 7.34 -19.78
N PRO A 405 3.25 7.56 -19.84
CA PRO A 405 2.70 8.67 -20.60
C PRO A 405 3.14 10.05 -20.11
N PHE A 406 3.31 10.22 -18.80
CA PHE A 406 3.75 11.51 -18.25
C PHE A 406 5.22 11.82 -18.56
N ALA A 407 6.07 10.78 -18.57
CA ALA A 407 7.47 10.90 -18.95
C ALA A 407 7.61 11.26 -20.43
N LEU A 408 6.91 10.56 -21.33
CA LEU A 408 6.88 10.91 -22.76
C LEU A 408 6.37 12.32 -23.02
N TYR A 409 5.26 12.72 -22.36
CA TYR A 409 4.71 14.05 -22.48
C TYR A 409 5.70 15.15 -22.05
N ARG A 410 6.45 14.92 -20.96
CA ARG A 410 7.47 15.85 -20.45
C ARG A 410 8.62 16.02 -21.43
N ILE A 411 9.10 14.90 -21.99
CA ILE A 411 10.36 14.86 -22.73
C ILE A 411 10.20 15.42 -24.16
N ARG A 412 8.96 15.69 -24.62
CA ARG A 412 8.61 16.48 -25.82
C ARG A 412 9.60 16.30 -26.99
N LYS A 413 9.88 15.05 -27.36
CA LYS A 413 10.75 14.57 -28.47
C LYS A 413 12.20 14.17 -28.14
N GLN A 414 12.66 14.06 -26.90
CA GLN A 414 13.92 13.34 -26.60
C GLN A 414 13.67 11.84 -26.35
N HIS A 415 14.71 11.02 -26.51
CA HIS A 415 14.63 9.57 -26.28
C HIS A 415 14.68 9.27 -24.78
N LEU A 416 13.61 8.70 -24.21
CA LEU A 416 13.54 8.18 -22.83
C LEU A 416 14.78 7.34 -22.45
N HIS A 417 15.31 6.61 -23.42
CA HIS A 417 16.54 5.86 -23.31
C HIS A 417 17.73 6.71 -22.79
N GLU A 418 17.99 7.85 -23.42
CA GLU A 418 19.14 8.71 -23.12
C GLU A 418 19.11 9.20 -21.66
N GLU A 419 17.90 9.46 -21.16
CA GLU A 419 17.66 9.93 -19.79
C GLU A 419 18.11 8.91 -18.74
N TYR A 420 17.86 7.62 -18.97
CA TYR A 420 18.18 6.57 -18.00
C TYR A 420 19.49 5.82 -18.29
N THR A 421 20.16 6.11 -19.40
CA THR A 421 21.37 5.37 -19.82
C THR A 421 22.52 5.46 -18.82
N GLN A 422 22.75 6.65 -18.23
CA GLN A 422 23.79 6.79 -17.21
C GLN A 422 23.48 5.96 -15.96
N MET A 423 22.20 5.92 -15.56
CA MET A 423 21.75 5.16 -14.40
C MET A 423 21.87 3.65 -14.64
N VAL A 424 21.51 3.16 -15.83
CA VAL A 424 21.67 1.74 -16.20
C VAL A 424 23.13 1.32 -16.21
N ARG A 425 24.01 2.15 -16.79
CA ARG A 425 25.46 1.89 -16.77
C ARG A 425 26.00 1.82 -15.35
N LYS A 426 25.67 2.82 -14.53
CA LYS A 426 26.06 2.87 -13.12
C LYS A 426 25.54 1.66 -12.34
N SER A 427 24.32 1.21 -12.62
CA SER A 427 23.72 0.03 -11.97
C SER A 427 24.51 -1.25 -12.28
N ALA A 428 24.91 -1.46 -13.54
CA ALA A 428 25.73 -2.60 -13.94
C ALA A 428 27.13 -2.56 -13.29
N GLU A 429 27.77 -1.38 -13.26
CA GLU A 429 29.09 -1.18 -12.64
C GLU A 429 29.07 -1.42 -11.13
N LEU A 430 28.04 -0.96 -10.42
CA LEU A 430 27.91 -1.17 -8.98
C LEU A 430 27.71 -2.64 -8.63
N LEU A 431 26.89 -3.36 -9.42
CA LEU A 431 26.71 -4.80 -9.25
C LEU A 431 27.98 -5.59 -9.58
N GLU A 432 28.78 -5.16 -10.56
CA GLU A 432 30.06 -5.81 -10.90
C GLU A 432 31.10 -5.68 -9.77
N ASN A 433 31.09 -4.57 -9.06
CA ASN A 433 32.01 -4.29 -7.96
C ASN A 433 31.50 -4.78 -6.59
N ASP A 434 30.39 -5.53 -6.55
CA ASP A 434 29.69 -5.94 -5.32
C ASP A 434 29.33 -4.75 -4.39
N ASP A 435 29.17 -3.54 -4.93
CA ASP A 435 28.79 -2.33 -4.18
C ASP A 435 27.27 -2.23 -4.05
N TRP A 436 26.71 -3.07 -3.17
CA TRP A 436 25.26 -3.17 -2.95
C TRP A 436 24.68 -1.91 -2.29
N GLU A 437 25.44 -1.25 -1.41
CA GLU A 437 25.04 0.02 -0.80
C GLU A 437 24.94 1.11 -1.86
N GLY A 438 25.98 1.29 -2.68
CA GLY A 438 25.98 2.23 -3.79
C GLY A 438 24.85 1.96 -4.78
N TYR A 439 24.57 0.68 -5.08
CA TYR A 439 23.43 0.29 -5.92
C TYR A 439 22.10 0.74 -5.30
N ALA A 440 21.83 0.36 -4.05
CA ALA A 440 20.60 0.70 -3.36
C ALA A 440 20.42 2.23 -3.20
N ASP A 441 21.49 2.97 -2.90
CA ASP A 441 21.48 4.42 -2.79
C ASP A 441 21.23 5.12 -4.14
N SER A 442 21.78 4.58 -5.23
CA SER A 442 21.52 5.11 -6.58
C SER A 442 20.05 4.97 -6.98
N TRP A 443 19.41 3.84 -6.64
CA TRP A 443 17.98 3.61 -6.88
C TRP A 443 17.10 4.49 -6.01
N LYS A 444 17.45 4.68 -4.74
CA LYS A 444 16.75 5.65 -3.88
C LYS A 444 16.80 7.06 -4.47
N ALA A 445 17.98 7.52 -4.86
CA ALA A 445 18.14 8.84 -5.48
C ALA A 445 17.33 8.97 -6.77
N LEU A 446 17.24 7.91 -7.59
CA LEU A 446 16.41 7.88 -8.79
C LEU A 446 14.92 8.02 -8.46
N MET A 447 14.42 7.29 -7.46
CA MET A 447 13.01 7.38 -7.05
C MET A 447 12.66 8.77 -6.50
N GLU A 448 13.52 9.34 -5.66
CA GLU A 448 13.36 10.71 -5.15
C GLU A 448 13.39 11.76 -6.28
N TYR A 449 14.25 11.54 -7.28
CA TYR A 449 14.36 12.40 -8.45
C TYR A 449 13.09 12.38 -9.30
N GLU A 450 12.57 11.19 -9.63
CA GLU A 450 11.32 11.06 -10.38
C GLU A 450 10.10 11.55 -9.59
N GLN A 451 10.09 11.37 -8.26
CA GLN A 451 9.04 11.94 -7.41
C GLN A 451 9.01 13.47 -7.52
N LYS A 452 10.15 14.15 -7.36
CA LYS A 452 10.26 15.62 -7.49
C LYS A 452 9.82 16.10 -8.87
N ARG A 453 10.07 15.30 -9.91
CA ARG A 453 9.64 15.61 -11.28
C ARG A 453 8.14 15.46 -11.47
N ALA A 454 7.54 14.40 -10.92
CA ALA A 454 6.09 14.24 -10.91
C ALA A 454 5.40 15.42 -10.19
N GLU A 455 5.98 15.91 -9.09
CA GLU A 455 5.47 17.10 -8.40
C GLU A 455 5.52 18.37 -9.27
N LYS A 456 6.59 18.57 -10.04
CA LYS A 456 6.70 19.70 -10.99
C LYS A 456 5.66 19.65 -12.09
N ILE A 457 5.42 18.46 -12.68
CA ILE A 457 4.37 18.28 -13.69
C ILE A 457 3.03 18.81 -13.14
N LEU A 458 2.69 18.46 -11.89
CA LEU A 458 1.46 18.96 -11.27
C LEU A 458 1.43 20.49 -11.14
N ALA A 459 2.53 21.10 -10.70
CA ALA A 459 2.63 22.54 -10.53
C ALA A 459 2.47 23.28 -11.87
N ASP A 460 3.17 22.82 -12.91
CA ASP A 460 3.08 23.40 -14.26
C ASP A 460 1.64 23.32 -14.81
N TYR A 461 0.92 22.24 -14.51
CA TYR A 461 -0.50 22.09 -14.87
C TYR A 461 -1.43 23.01 -14.05
N GLN A 462 -1.17 23.16 -12.76
CA GLN A 462 -1.93 24.07 -11.90
C GLN A 462 -1.74 25.54 -12.30
N GLU A 463 -0.56 25.91 -12.82
CA GLU A 463 -0.27 27.24 -13.34
C GLU A 463 -0.87 27.49 -14.72
N GLN A 464 -0.89 26.47 -15.60
CA GLN A 464 -1.51 26.56 -16.93
C GLN A 464 -3.05 26.55 -16.88
N GLY A 465 -3.64 25.99 -15.82
CA GLY A 465 -5.07 26.04 -15.54
C GLY A 465 -5.41 27.16 -14.56
N ARG A 466 -5.68 28.38 -15.04
CA ARG A 466 -6.36 29.42 -14.25
C ARG A 466 -7.59 28.83 -13.54
N MET A 467 -7.57 28.84 -12.20
CA MET A 467 -8.64 28.72 -11.17
C MET A 467 -9.92 27.94 -11.54
N VAL A 468 -10.54 27.13 -10.69
CA VAL A 468 -11.00 27.35 -9.31
C VAL A 468 -11.45 25.96 -8.74
N PRO A 469 -11.92 25.90 -7.48
CA PRO A 469 -11.25 25.41 -6.28
C PRO A 469 -11.27 23.87 -6.08
#